data_AF-A0A7Z9AVJ1-F1
#
_entry.id   AF-A0A7Z9AVJ1-F1
#
_cell.length_a   1.000
_cell.length_b   1.000
_cell.length_c   1.000
_cell.angle_alpha   90.00
_cell.angle_beta   90.00
_cell.angle_gamma   90.00
#
_symmetry.space_group_name_H-M   'P 1'
#
loop_
_entity.id
_entity.type
_entity.pdbx_description
1 polymer ?
#
loop_
_entity_poly.entity_id
_entity_poly.type
_entity_poly.pdbx_seq_one_letter_code
_entity_poly.pdbx_strand_id
1 'polypeptide(L)'
;MSLIDFIKQFDWNNIVKTIKDFILPITSLVFSTFAFYISYTDRKNKKFNLKLDFFAECEEWLIDRESDSKPDVYHQNKFRIIDSVLLTNNSSLPVTIIEFSISGIPDPLNAFTMIGDNYSVTVKSMYDELPHGIRAYSGKSLKKGTDLSNFPPLSLPITIPPYESKITTLVFRYDESLVEKNITINVLTSRGTAKFNRFVSSSQISQLDTGYVPPQLDEFD
;
A
#
# COMPACT_ATOMS: atom_id res chain seq x y z
N MET A 1 -5.75 -70.03 41.64
CA MET A 1 -6.73 -69.34 40.76
C MET A 1 -6.17 -69.41 39.35
N SER A 2 -6.82 -70.11 38.42
CA SER A 2 -6.29 -70.28 37.07
C SER A 2 -6.40 -68.96 36.30
N LEU A 3 -5.51 -68.70 35.34
CA LEU A 3 -5.53 -67.50 34.50
C LEU A 3 -6.89 -67.33 33.79
N ILE A 4 -7.57 -68.45 33.52
CA ILE A 4 -8.87 -68.54 32.87
C ILE A 4 -9.99 -68.05 33.79
N ASP A 5 -9.90 -68.32 35.10
CA ASP A 5 -10.88 -67.84 36.08
C ASP A 5 -10.78 -66.33 36.32
N PHE A 6 -9.56 -65.77 36.24
CA PHE A 6 -9.32 -64.33 36.32
C PHE A 6 -9.89 -63.59 35.10
N ILE A 7 -9.78 -64.16 33.90
CA ILE A 7 -10.32 -63.60 32.65
C ILE A 7 -11.86 -63.66 32.63
N LYS A 8 -12.47 -64.70 33.20
CA LYS A 8 -13.94 -64.84 33.30
C LYS A 8 -14.58 -63.90 34.32
N GLN A 9 -13.82 -63.41 35.30
CA GLN A 9 -14.29 -62.47 36.31
C GLN A 9 -14.37 -61.02 35.77
N PHE A 10 -13.77 -60.77 34.61
CA PHE A 10 -13.76 -59.48 33.94
C PHE A 10 -14.97 -59.37 33.00
N ASP A 11 -15.81 -58.34 33.21
CA ASP A 11 -17.01 -58.11 32.39
C ASP A 11 -16.63 -57.47 31.04
N TRP A 12 -16.14 -58.32 30.14
CA TRP A 12 -15.67 -57.94 28.81
C TRP A 12 -16.71 -57.19 27.98
N ASN A 13 -17.99 -57.52 28.15
CA ASN A 13 -19.08 -56.84 27.42
C ASN A 13 -19.23 -55.39 27.87
N ASN A 14 -19.16 -55.13 29.17
CA ASN A 14 -19.19 -53.76 29.70
C ASN A 14 -17.94 -52.97 29.30
N ILE A 15 -16.77 -53.60 29.23
CA ILE A 15 -15.53 -52.94 28.81
C ILE A 15 -15.58 -52.58 27.34
N VAL A 16 -15.99 -53.50 26.48
CA VAL A 16 -16.15 -53.24 25.04
C VAL A 16 -17.15 -52.12 24.80
N LYS A 17 -18.28 -52.12 25.54
CA LYS A 17 -19.29 -51.05 25.47
C LYS A 17 -18.73 -49.71 25.93
N THR A 18 -17.98 -49.67 27.03
CA THR A 18 -17.35 -48.44 27.55
C THR A 18 -16.31 -47.89 26.58
N ILE A 19 -15.51 -48.77 25.94
CA ILE A 19 -14.54 -48.35 24.92
C ILE A 19 -15.27 -47.76 23.71
N LYS A 20 -16.31 -48.44 23.23
CA LYS A 20 -17.05 -48.03 22.02
C LYS A 20 -17.88 -46.77 22.21
N ASP A 21 -18.59 -46.67 23.33
CA ASP A 21 -19.60 -45.63 23.54
C ASP A 21 -19.01 -44.37 24.20
N PHE A 22 -17.87 -44.48 24.90
CA PHE A 22 -17.24 -43.35 25.61
C PHE A 22 -15.80 -43.08 25.18
N ILE A 23 -14.90 -44.07 25.25
CA ILE A 23 -13.47 -43.80 25.02
C ILE A 23 -13.20 -43.41 23.56
N LEU A 24 -13.75 -44.15 22.59
CA LEU A 24 -13.57 -43.84 21.17
C LEU A 24 -14.17 -42.47 20.78
N PRO A 25 -15.40 -42.12 21.17
CA PRO A 25 -15.96 -40.79 20.88
C PRO A 25 -15.18 -39.65 21.55
N ILE A 26 -14.79 -39.81 22.82
CA ILE A 26 -14.04 -38.78 23.55
C ILE A 26 -12.65 -38.59 22.93
N THR A 27 -11.93 -39.67 22.63
CA THR A 27 -10.62 -39.58 21.98
C THR A 27 -10.74 -38.97 20.58
N SER A 28 -11.75 -39.38 19.80
CA SER A 28 -12.04 -38.77 18.50
C SER A 28 -12.31 -37.27 18.60
N LEU A 29 -13.07 -36.83 19.61
CA LEU A 29 -13.36 -35.40 19.85
C LEU A 29 -12.09 -34.61 20.21
N VAL A 30 -11.22 -35.18 21.05
CA VAL A 30 -9.94 -34.55 21.42
C VAL A 30 -9.03 -34.41 20.20
N PHE A 31 -8.86 -35.48 19.42
CA PHE A 31 -8.07 -35.43 18.20
C PHE A 31 -8.65 -34.48 17.16
N SER A 32 -9.97 -34.46 16.96
CA SER A 32 -10.60 -33.53 16.02
C SER A 32 -10.44 -32.08 16.47
N THR A 33 -10.53 -31.80 17.77
CA THR A 33 -10.34 -30.44 18.31
C THR A 33 -8.90 -29.98 18.14
N PHE A 34 -7.92 -30.87 18.39
CA PHE A 34 -6.51 -30.56 18.20
C PHE A 34 -6.16 -30.34 16.71
N ALA A 35 -6.65 -31.20 15.83
CA ALA A 35 -6.48 -31.05 14.38
C ALA A 35 -7.13 -29.76 13.87
N PHE A 36 -8.32 -29.40 14.39
CA PHE A 36 -8.98 -28.14 14.09
C PHE A 36 -8.15 -26.95 14.57
N TYR A 37 -7.63 -26.99 15.79
CA TYR A 37 -6.79 -25.93 16.35
C TYR A 37 -5.53 -25.69 15.51
N ILE A 38 -4.82 -26.75 15.12
CA ILE A 38 -3.64 -26.66 14.25
C ILE A 38 -4.03 -26.06 12.89
N SER A 39 -5.09 -26.59 12.27
CA SER A 39 -5.55 -26.12 10.95
C SER A 39 -6.01 -24.66 10.99
N TYR A 40 -6.69 -24.25 12.06
CA TYR A 40 -7.12 -22.88 12.28
C TYR A 40 -5.93 -21.94 12.47
N THR A 41 -4.94 -22.34 13.27
CA THR A 41 -3.73 -21.57 13.53
C THR A 41 -2.88 -21.41 12.25
N ASP A 42 -2.70 -22.49 11.50
CA ASP A 42 -2.01 -22.47 10.21
C ASP A 42 -2.72 -21.54 9.21
N ARG A 43 -4.05 -21.62 9.12
CA ARG A 43 -4.85 -20.72 8.27
C ARG A 43 -4.75 -19.26 8.71
N LYS A 44 -4.72 -18.99 10.03
CA LYS A 44 -4.54 -17.64 10.59
C LYS A 44 -3.14 -17.09 10.25
N ASN A 45 -2.10 -17.91 10.37
CA ASN A 45 -0.71 -17.53 10.07
C ASN A 45 -0.45 -17.36 8.56
N LYS A 46 -1.24 -18.02 7.71
CA LYS A 46 -1.22 -17.86 6.24
C LYS A 46 -2.09 -16.73 5.73
N LYS A 47 -2.79 -16.01 6.61
CA LYS A 47 -3.64 -14.87 6.21
C LYS A 47 -2.79 -13.83 5.50
N PHE A 48 -3.30 -13.36 4.36
CA PHE A 48 -2.70 -12.26 3.61
C PHE A 48 -2.62 -11.00 4.49
N ASN A 49 -1.42 -10.46 4.61
CA ASN A 49 -1.09 -9.28 5.38
C ASN A 49 0.00 -8.49 4.65
N LEU A 50 -0.41 -7.42 3.97
CA LEU A 50 0.47 -6.47 3.32
C LEU A 50 0.40 -5.15 4.09
N LYS A 51 1.54 -4.57 4.40
CA LYS A 51 1.66 -3.27 5.06
C LYS A 51 2.30 -2.26 4.12
N LEU A 52 1.79 -1.04 4.12
CA LEU A 52 2.30 0.09 3.35
C LEU A 52 2.53 1.25 4.31
N ASP A 53 3.80 1.59 4.55
CA ASP A 53 4.20 2.72 5.38
C ASP A 53 4.68 3.87 4.50
N PHE A 54 4.27 5.11 4.82
CA PHE A 54 4.61 6.31 4.07
C PHE A 54 5.67 7.11 4.82
N PHE A 55 6.70 7.59 4.14
CA PHE A 55 7.81 8.32 4.78
C PHE A 55 7.51 9.81 5.04
N ALA A 56 6.62 10.42 4.26
CA ALA A 56 6.28 11.82 4.33
C ALA A 56 4.77 12.01 4.24
N GLU A 57 4.27 13.19 4.63
CA GLU A 57 2.88 13.57 4.39
C GLU A 57 2.55 13.53 2.89
N CYS A 58 1.29 13.17 2.58
CA CYS A 58 0.86 13.09 1.18
C CYS A 58 0.60 14.49 0.65
N GLU A 59 1.40 14.90 -0.31
CA GLU A 59 1.26 16.19 -0.97
C GLU A 59 0.87 15.98 -2.43
N GLU A 60 0.02 16.87 -2.93
CA GLU A 60 -0.29 17.01 -4.34
C GLU A 60 0.72 17.96 -5.00
N TRP A 61 1.15 17.62 -6.22
CA TRP A 61 2.19 18.36 -6.95
C TRP A 61 1.65 18.78 -8.30
N LEU A 62 1.64 20.09 -8.55
CA LEU A 62 1.53 20.69 -9.87
C LEU A 62 2.94 21.07 -10.34
N ILE A 63 3.57 20.14 -11.05
CA ILE A 63 5.00 20.16 -11.37
C ILE A 63 5.37 21.31 -12.31
N ASP A 64 6.57 21.87 -12.14
CA ASP A 64 7.14 22.87 -13.04
C ASP A 64 7.24 22.30 -14.48
N ARG A 65 6.55 22.93 -15.43
CA ARG A 65 6.66 22.59 -16.86
C ARG A 65 7.26 23.76 -17.62
N GLU A 66 8.25 23.47 -18.47
CA GLU A 66 8.91 24.48 -19.32
C GLU A 66 8.59 24.27 -20.82
N SER A 67 8.09 23.09 -21.23
CA SER A 67 7.66 22.84 -22.61
C SER A 67 6.79 21.58 -22.72
N ASP A 68 6.11 21.42 -23.86
CA ASP A 68 5.35 20.20 -24.16
C ASP A 68 6.23 18.99 -24.54
N SER A 69 7.50 19.24 -24.82
CA SER A 69 8.48 18.23 -25.25
C SER A 69 9.25 17.57 -24.08
N LYS A 70 8.94 17.94 -22.83
CA LYS A 70 9.59 17.38 -21.64
C LYS A 70 9.05 15.98 -21.29
N PRO A 71 9.87 15.11 -20.66
CA PRO A 71 9.69 13.65 -20.67
C PRO A 71 8.52 13.09 -19.85
N ASP A 72 7.68 13.91 -19.21
CA ASP A 72 6.42 13.40 -18.66
C ASP A 72 5.43 13.19 -19.81
N VAL A 73 5.42 11.98 -20.36
CA VAL A 73 4.53 11.58 -21.47
C VAL A 73 3.05 11.81 -21.12
N TYR A 74 2.73 11.87 -19.83
CA TYR A 74 1.39 12.08 -19.28
C TYR A 74 1.15 13.53 -18.88
N HIS A 75 1.72 14.44 -19.64
CA HIS A 75 1.62 15.88 -19.41
C HIS A 75 0.20 16.43 -19.44
N GLN A 76 -0.74 15.71 -20.09
CA GLN A 76 -2.16 16.05 -20.10
C GLN A 76 -2.77 16.02 -18.69
N ASN A 77 -2.23 15.19 -17.78
CA ASN A 77 -2.68 15.19 -16.40
C ASN A 77 -2.11 16.38 -15.63
N LYS A 78 -2.91 16.98 -14.75
CA LYS A 78 -2.53 18.20 -14.03
C LYS A 78 -1.81 17.90 -12.73
N PHE A 79 -2.33 16.99 -11.94
CA PHE A 79 -1.88 16.77 -10.57
C PHE A 79 -1.15 15.44 -10.42
N ARG A 80 -0.16 15.42 -9.53
CA ARG A 80 0.62 14.23 -9.19
C ARG A 80 0.69 14.04 -7.68
N ILE A 81 0.59 12.80 -7.21
CA ILE A 81 1.00 12.41 -5.85
C ILE A 81 2.25 11.56 -5.98
N ILE A 82 3.34 11.98 -5.33
CA ILE A 82 4.64 11.30 -5.37
C ILE A 82 5.01 10.92 -3.94
N ASP A 83 4.73 9.68 -3.57
CA ASP A 83 4.94 9.17 -2.22
C ASP A 83 6.00 8.08 -2.19
N SER A 84 7.07 8.31 -1.44
CA SER A 84 8.01 7.25 -1.08
C SER A 84 7.38 6.37 0.01
N VAL A 85 7.39 5.06 -0.22
CA VAL A 85 6.72 4.07 0.62
C VAL A 85 7.62 2.88 0.93
N LEU A 86 7.43 2.31 2.11
CA LEU A 86 7.95 1.01 2.51
C LEU A 86 6.82 -0.02 2.43
N LEU A 87 7.01 -0.97 1.53
CA LEU A 87 6.05 -2.02 1.25
C LEU A 87 6.53 -3.32 1.89
N THR A 88 5.79 -3.82 2.87
CA THR A 88 6.19 -4.97 3.70
C THR A 88 5.19 -6.11 3.58
N ASN A 89 5.67 -7.29 3.20
CA ASN A 89 4.88 -8.51 3.23
C ASN A 89 4.98 -9.17 4.61
N ASN A 90 3.99 -8.96 5.47
CA ASN A 90 3.90 -9.61 6.77
C ASN A 90 3.22 -11.00 6.72
N SER A 91 3.05 -11.55 5.52
CA SER A 91 2.47 -12.88 5.30
C SER A 91 3.58 -13.94 5.29
N SER A 92 3.23 -15.16 5.68
CA SER A 92 4.10 -16.34 5.58
C SER A 92 4.31 -16.86 4.15
N LEU A 93 3.61 -16.30 3.17
CA LEU A 93 3.70 -16.66 1.75
C LEU A 93 4.07 -15.44 0.92
N PRO A 94 4.77 -15.62 -0.22
CA PRO A 94 5.10 -14.52 -1.12
C PRO A 94 3.83 -13.84 -1.65
N VAL A 95 3.92 -12.53 -1.88
CA VAL A 95 2.85 -11.72 -2.42
C VAL A 95 3.34 -11.06 -3.70
N THR A 96 2.68 -11.39 -4.81
CA THR A 96 2.88 -10.66 -6.07
C THR A 96 1.93 -9.47 -6.12
N ILE A 97 2.48 -8.27 -6.28
CA ILE A 97 1.75 -7.03 -6.51
C ILE A 97 1.62 -6.83 -8.00
N ILE A 98 0.38 -6.67 -8.43
CA ILE A 98 0.00 -6.58 -9.84
C ILE A 98 -0.14 -5.11 -10.21
N GLU A 99 -0.82 -4.33 -9.37
CA GLU A 99 -1.26 -2.98 -9.68
C GLU A 99 -1.51 -2.18 -8.40
N PHE A 100 -1.34 -0.85 -8.46
CA PHE A 100 -1.91 0.05 -7.47
C PHE A 100 -2.92 0.97 -8.15
N SER A 101 -3.98 1.36 -7.46
CA SER A 101 -4.96 2.31 -7.97
C SER A 101 -5.48 3.17 -6.83
N ILE A 102 -5.91 4.39 -7.13
CA ILE A 102 -6.62 5.24 -6.16
C ILE A 102 -8.11 5.13 -6.43
N SER A 103 -8.91 4.95 -5.37
CA SER A 103 -10.37 4.95 -5.49
C SER A 103 -10.86 6.28 -6.08
N GLY A 104 -11.57 6.21 -7.20
CA GLY A 104 -12.11 7.39 -7.89
C GLY A 104 -11.21 7.95 -8.99
N ILE A 105 -9.97 7.47 -9.12
CA ILE A 105 -9.10 7.76 -10.27
C ILE A 105 -9.10 6.52 -11.18
N PRO A 106 -9.50 6.65 -12.45
CA PRO A 106 -9.63 5.50 -13.36
C PRO A 106 -8.28 4.90 -13.74
N ASP A 107 -7.23 5.73 -13.76
CA ASP A 107 -5.91 5.31 -14.23
C ASP A 107 -5.08 4.66 -13.11
N PRO A 108 -4.73 3.38 -13.25
CA PRO A 108 -3.92 2.71 -12.25
C PRO A 108 -2.44 3.13 -12.34
N LEU A 109 -1.78 3.05 -11.19
CA LEU A 109 -0.35 3.23 -11.02
C LEU A 109 0.42 2.27 -11.93
N ASN A 110 1.42 2.82 -12.63
CA ASN A 110 2.39 2.08 -13.43
C ASN A 110 1.79 1.25 -14.58
N ALA A 111 0.64 1.64 -15.12
CA ALA A 111 0.21 1.13 -16.42
C ALA A 111 1.27 1.38 -17.51
N PHE A 112 2.23 2.31 -17.31
CA PHE A 112 3.20 2.69 -18.32
C PHE A 112 4.57 3.11 -17.78
N THR A 113 5.61 2.68 -18.49
CA THR A 113 7.04 2.70 -18.16
C THR A 113 7.75 4.05 -18.34
N MET A 114 7.02 5.16 -18.55
CA MET A 114 7.61 6.48 -18.81
C MET A 114 7.21 7.49 -17.75
N ILE A 115 7.90 7.40 -16.60
CA ILE A 115 7.88 8.40 -15.51
C ILE A 115 9.16 9.23 -15.67
N GLY A 116 9.11 10.53 -15.40
CA GLY A 116 10.30 11.38 -15.47
C GLY A 116 11.31 11.02 -14.36
N ASP A 117 12.59 11.23 -14.59
CA ASP A 117 13.63 10.91 -13.59
C ASP A 117 13.59 11.83 -12.35
N ASN A 118 13.11 13.06 -12.54
CA ASN A 118 13.10 14.10 -11.52
C ASN A 118 11.85 14.95 -11.63
N TYR A 119 11.24 15.24 -10.48
CA TYR A 119 10.11 16.15 -10.38
C TYR A 119 10.45 17.31 -9.45
N SER A 120 10.10 18.52 -9.87
CA SER A 120 10.34 19.71 -9.07
C SER A 120 9.21 20.71 -9.17
N VAL A 121 8.97 21.41 -8.06
CA VAL A 121 8.04 22.52 -7.94
C VAL A 121 8.80 23.73 -7.40
N THR A 122 8.73 24.83 -8.13
CA THR A 122 9.28 26.12 -7.73
C THR A 122 8.22 26.87 -6.94
N VAL A 123 8.45 26.99 -5.63
CA VAL A 123 7.57 27.66 -4.68
C VAL A 123 8.10 29.07 -4.40
N LYS A 124 7.24 30.08 -4.33
CA LYS A 124 7.64 31.40 -3.82
C LYS A 124 8.09 31.27 -2.37
N SER A 125 9.13 32.03 -2.00
CA SER A 125 9.55 32.07 -0.60
C SER A 125 8.38 32.50 0.28
N MET A 126 8.30 31.97 1.50
CA MET A 126 7.50 32.62 2.54
C MET A 126 7.94 34.08 2.65
N TYR A 127 6.97 34.96 2.89
CA TYR A 127 7.22 36.36 3.18
C TYR A 127 7.16 36.56 4.69
N ASP A 128 8.07 37.36 5.22
CA ASP A 128 7.99 37.83 6.59
C ASP A 128 7.21 39.14 6.61
N GLU A 129 6.22 39.25 7.49
CA GLU A 129 5.56 40.54 7.77
C GLU A 129 6.45 41.35 8.72
N LEU A 130 7.08 42.38 8.18
CA LEU A 130 7.80 43.38 8.96
C LEU A 130 6.80 44.37 9.60
N PRO A 131 7.22 45.10 10.67
CA PRO A 131 6.41 46.17 11.24
C PRO A 131 5.93 47.16 10.17
N HIS A 132 4.70 47.65 10.32
CA HIS A 132 4.01 48.55 9.38
C HIS A 132 3.51 47.94 8.07
N GLY A 133 3.30 46.62 8.02
CA GLY A 133 2.63 45.96 6.89
C GLY A 133 3.52 45.79 5.65
N ILE A 134 4.84 45.94 5.82
CA ILE A 134 5.82 45.71 4.76
C ILE A 134 6.08 44.21 4.68
N ARG A 135 5.82 43.60 3.52
CA ARG A 135 6.15 42.19 3.26
C ARG A 135 7.57 42.09 2.72
N ALA A 136 8.46 41.44 3.45
CA ALA A 136 9.79 41.10 2.97
C ALA A 136 9.77 39.70 2.36
N TYR A 137 10.03 39.62 1.05
CA TYR A 137 10.21 38.34 0.37
C TYR A 137 11.70 38.01 0.35
N SER A 138 12.06 36.80 0.79
CA SER A 138 13.40 36.27 0.54
C SER A 138 13.54 36.11 -0.97
N GLY A 139 14.44 36.86 -1.61
CA GLY A 139 14.61 36.87 -3.08
C GLY A 139 15.07 35.55 -3.70
N LYS A 140 15.04 34.43 -2.97
CA LYS A 140 15.36 33.08 -3.45
C LYS A 140 14.07 32.27 -3.56
N SER A 141 13.66 31.98 -4.79
CA SER A 141 12.67 30.94 -5.08
C SER A 141 13.15 29.61 -4.48
N LEU A 142 12.28 28.93 -3.73
CA LEU A 142 12.59 27.62 -3.17
C LEU A 142 12.14 26.56 -4.16
N LYS A 143 13.08 25.74 -4.64
CA LYS A 143 12.78 24.61 -5.50
C LYS A 143 12.64 23.36 -4.62
N LYS A 144 11.42 22.86 -4.47
CA LYS A 144 11.17 21.56 -3.83
C LYS A 144 11.29 20.50 -4.91
N GLY A 145 12.20 19.55 -4.74
CA GLY A 145 12.43 18.48 -5.69
C GLY A 145 12.24 17.12 -5.04
N THR A 146 11.75 16.17 -5.81
CA THR A 146 11.85 14.74 -5.49
C THR A 146 12.62 14.07 -6.60
N ASP A 147 13.75 13.47 -6.22
CA ASP A 147 14.61 12.71 -7.10
C ASP A 147 14.20 11.23 -7.01
N LEU A 148 13.62 10.73 -8.09
CA LEU A 148 13.13 9.35 -8.17
C LEU A 148 14.27 8.34 -8.35
N SER A 149 15.50 8.77 -8.61
CA SER A 149 16.66 7.88 -8.71
C SER A 149 17.04 7.23 -7.37
N ASN A 150 16.75 7.90 -6.25
CA ASN A 150 17.00 7.35 -4.91
C ASN A 150 16.10 6.15 -4.59
N PHE A 151 14.84 6.21 -5.01
CA PHE A 151 13.85 5.16 -4.84
C PHE A 151 13.03 5.01 -6.12
N PRO A 152 13.51 4.23 -7.10
CA PRO A 152 12.84 4.16 -8.39
C PRO A 152 11.41 3.62 -8.25
N PRO A 153 10.48 4.10 -9.10
CA PRO A 153 9.16 3.52 -9.21
C PRO A 153 9.25 2.03 -9.50
N LEU A 154 8.42 1.26 -8.81
CA LEU A 154 8.43 -0.19 -8.89
C LEU A 154 7.98 -0.65 -10.28
N SER A 155 8.82 -1.38 -11.02
CA SER A 155 8.33 -2.13 -12.18
C SER A 155 7.38 -3.23 -11.70
N LEU A 156 6.14 -3.17 -12.19
CA LEU A 156 5.09 -4.15 -11.90
C LEU A 156 4.96 -5.15 -13.07
N PRO A 157 4.54 -6.39 -12.80
CA PRO A 157 4.29 -6.95 -11.48
C PRO A 157 5.59 -7.26 -10.73
N ILE A 158 5.55 -7.23 -9.39
CA ILE A 158 6.67 -7.63 -8.54
C ILE A 158 6.24 -8.68 -7.52
N THR A 159 7.13 -9.59 -7.15
CA THR A 159 6.92 -10.51 -6.03
C THR A 159 7.76 -10.10 -4.83
N ILE A 160 7.12 -9.94 -3.67
CA ILE A 160 7.78 -9.70 -2.39
C ILE A 160 7.78 -11.01 -1.59
N PRO A 161 8.96 -11.54 -1.20
CA PRO A 161 9.06 -12.74 -0.38
C PRO A 161 8.39 -12.59 1.00
N PRO A 162 8.16 -13.70 1.71
CA PRO A 162 7.64 -13.67 3.07
C PRO A 162 8.52 -12.85 4.01
N TYR A 163 7.91 -11.98 4.83
CA TYR A 163 8.58 -11.16 5.85
C TYR A 163 9.65 -10.20 5.31
N GLU A 164 9.64 -9.93 4.01
CA GLU A 164 10.51 -8.95 3.39
C GLU A 164 9.81 -7.63 3.12
N SER A 165 10.63 -6.58 3.02
CA SER A 165 10.19 -5.24 2.71
C SER A 165 10.96 -4.68 1.52
N LYS A 166 10.28 -3.83 0.74
CA LYS A 166 10.88 -3.10 -0.37
C LYS A 166 10.48 -1.63 -0.30
N ILE A 167 11.46 -0.76 -0.48
CA ILE A 167 11.24 0.68 -0.60
C ILE A 167 11.02 1.02 -2.07
N THR A 168 10.07 1.89 -2.36
CA THR A 168 9.80 2.40 -3.71
C THR A 168 9.04 3.72 -3.64
N THR A 169 8.90 4.40 -4.77
CA THR A 169 8.06 5.58 -4.89
C THR A 169 6.84 5.28 -5.76
N LEU A 170 5.66 5.65 -5.26
CA LEU A 170 4.40 5.59 -5.98
C LEU A 170 4.14 6.97 -6.60
N VAL A 171 3.85 7.00 -7.90
CA VAL A 171 3.56 8.21 -8.66
C VAL A 171 2.15 8.11 -9.28
N PHE A 172 1.17 8.72 -8.62
CA PHE A 172 -0.19 8.80 -9.14
C PHE A 172 -0.39 10.08 -9.94
N ARG A 173 -1.16 10.00 -11.02
CA ARG A 173 -1.47 11.11 -11.93
C ARG A 173 -2.98 11.22 -12.08
N TYR A 174 -3.51 12.45 -12.12
CA TYR A 174 -4.94 12.69 -12.19
C TYR A 174 -5.24 14.15 -12.55
N ASP A 175 -6.50 14.43 -12.92
CA ASP A 175 -6.91 15.71 -13.49
C ASP A 175 -7.58 16.66 -12.49
N GLU A 176 -8.26 16.12 -11.48
CA GLU A 176 -8.97 16.89 -10.46
C GLU A 176 -8.19 16.95 -9.13
N SER A 177 -8.08 18.14 -8.53
CA SER A 177 -7.37 18.28 -7.25
C SER A 177 -7.98 17.42 -6.14
N LEU A 178 -7.10 16.77 -5.37
CA LEU A 178 -7.43 15.89 -4.25
C LEU A 178 -7.04 16.49 -2.89
N VAL A 179 -6.67 17.77 -2.84
CA VAL A 179 -6.33 18.48 -1.59
C VAL A 179 -7.44 18.37 -0.56
N GLU A 180 -7.07 18.15 0.70
CA GLU A 180 -7.98 17.98 1.83
C GLU A 180 -8.96 16.80 1.69
N LYS A 181 -8.69 15.85 0.77
CA LYS A 181 -9.49 14.63 0.63
C LYS A 181 -8.77 13.42 1.23
N ASN A 182 -9.58 12.51 1.77
CA ASN A 182 -9.14 11.16 2.13
C ASN A 182 -9.21 10.27 0.88
N ILE A 183 -8.06 9.79 0.44
CA ILE A 183 -7.93 8.87 -0.69
C ILE A 183 -7.71 7.44 -0.18
N THR A 184 -8.16 6.46 -0.94
CA THR A 184 -7.89 5.04 -0.67
C THR A 184 -7.03 4.47 -1.79
N ILE A 185 -5.81 4.07 -1.44
CA ILE A 185 -4.89 3.35 -2.30
C ILE A 185 -5.23 1.87 -2.24
N ASN A 186 -5.73 1.33 -3.34
CA ASN A 186 -5.97 -0.09 -3.54
C ASN A 186 -4.71 -0.73 -4.12
N VAL A 187 -4.26 -1.83 -3.54
CA VAL A 187 -3.14 -2.63 -4.02
C VAL A 187 -3.67 -3.98 -4.44
N LEU A 188 -3.75 -4.21 -5.74
CA LEU A 188 -4.16 -5.49 -6.30
C LEU A 188 -2.98 -6.45 -6.22
N THR A 189 -3.19 -7.58 -5.54
CA THR A 189 -2.19 -8.62 -5.39
C THR A 189 -2.74 -9.97 -5.84
N SER A 190 -1.83 -10.90 -6.14
CA SER A 190 -2.13 -12.32 -6.38
C SER A 190 -2.97 -13.01 -5.29
N ARG A 191 -3.05 -12.44 -4.07
CA ARG A 191 -3.76 -13.04 -2.93
C ARG A 191 -5.00 -12.25 -2.50
N GLY A 192 -5.31 -11.15 -3.18
CA GLY A 192 -6.43 -10.26 -2.88
C GLY A 192 -6.06 -8.78 -2.96
N THR A 193 -7.00 -7.91 -2.62
CA THR A 193 -6.82 -6.46 -2.65
C THR A 193 -6.56 -5.92 -1.25
N ALA A 194 -5.42 -5.26 -1.05
CA ALA A 194 -5.17 -4.49 0.17
C ALA A 194 -5.62 -3.04 -0.03
N LYS A 195 -6.13 -2.39 1.02
CA LYS A 195 -6.62 -1.01 0.96
C LYS A 195 -5.91 -0.18 2.03
N PHE A 196 -5.35 0.96 1.64
CA PHE A 196 -4.65 1.88 2.52
C PHE A 196 -5.25 3.27 2.38
N ASN A 197 -5.61 3.89 3.49
CA ASN A 197 -6.16 5.25 3.48
C ASN A 197 -5.04 6.27 3.67
N ARG A 198 -5.12 7.37 2.92
CA ARG A 198 -4.17 8.48 2.97
C ARG A 198 -4.93 9.80 2.89
N PHE A 199 -4.47 10.81 3.61
CA PHE A 199 -5.03 12.16 3.53
C PHE A 199 -4.07 13.05 2.77
N VAL A 200 -4.56 13.74 1.75
CA VAL A 200 -3.76 14.70 0.97
C VAL A 200 -3.73 16.02 1.73
N SER A 201 -2.60 16.35 2.36
CA SER A 201 -2.50 17.44 3.32
C SER A 201 -2.34 18.82 2.68
N SER A 202 -1.65 18.90 1.55
CA SER A 202 -1.38 20.17 0.88
C SER A 202 -1.11 20.00 -0.61
N SER A 203 -1.16 21.10 -1.36
CA SER A 203 -0.72 21.16 -2.76
C SER A 203 0.48 22.07 -2.92
N GLN A 204 1.45 21.59 -3.67
CA GLN A 204 2.63 22.33 -4.12
C GLN A 204 2.38 22.78 -5.56
N ILE A 205 2.04 24.05 -5.72
CA ILE A 205 1.73 24.65 -7.02
C ILE A 205 2.99 25.32 -7.58
N SER A 206 3.43 24.91 -8.77
CA SER A 206 4.48 25.61 -9.53
C SER A 206 4.15 27.08 -9.72
N GLN A 207 5.10 27.94 -9.36
CA GLN A 207 5.07 29.38 -9.62
C GLN A 207 6.21 29.82 -10.54
N LEU A 208 6.77 28.88 -11.32
CA LEU A 208 7.81 29.12 -12.29
C LEU A 208 7.27 30.06 -13.40
N ASP A 209 7.79 31.29 -13.45
CA ASP A 209 7.46 32.24 -14.53
C ASP A 209 8.27 31.86 -15.77
N THR A 210 7.64 31.13 -16.67
CA THR A 210 8.18 30.83 -18.00
C THR A 210 7.21 31.34 -19.05
N GLY A 211 7.69 31.60 -20.27
CA GLY A 211 6.79 31.89 -21.40
C GLY A 211 5.85 30.73 -21.77
N TYR A 212 5.94 29.62 -21.05
CA TYR A 212 5.07 28.47 -21.14
C TYR A 212 3.86 28.66 -20.23
N VAL A 213 2.66 28.66 -20.80
CA VAL A 213 1.40 28.71 -20.05
C VAL A 213 0.97 27.26 -19.78
N PRO A 214 0.88 26.82 -18.51
CA PRO A 214 0.35 25.50 -18.18
C PRO A 214 -1.08 25.36 -18.70
N PRO A 215 -1.52 24.14 -19.09
CA PRO A 215 -2.89 23.93 -19.53
C PRO A 215 -3.87 24.34 -18.43
N GLN A 216 -4.92 25.08 -18.78
CA GLN A 216 -5.81 25.67 -17.79
C GLN A 216 -6.67 24.59 -17.12
N LEU A 217 -7.15 24.88 -15.89
CA LEU A 217 -7.94 23.95 -15.09
C LEU A 217 -9.25 23.50 -15.78
N ASP A 218 -9.70 24.24 -16.79
CA ASP A 218 -10.99 24.04 -17.45
C ASP A 218 -10.89 23.38 -18.85
N GLU A 219 -9.69 23.11 -19.37
CA GLU A 219 -9.48 22.68 -20.77
C GLU A 219 -9.61 21.16 -21.04
N PHE A 220 -10.06 20.35 -20.08
CA PHE A 220 -10.14 18.88 -20.25
C PHE A 220 -11.51 18.28 -19.88
N ASP A 221 -12.60 19.04 -20.03
CA ASP A 221 -13.98 18.50 -20.02
C ASP A 221 -14.25 17.56 -21.22
#